data_AF-A0A7C7GWY5-F1
#
_entry.id   AF-A0A7C7GWY5-F1
#
_cell.length_a   1.000
_cell.length_b   1.000
_cell.length_c   1.000
_cell.angle_alpha   90.00
_cell.angle_beta   90.00
_cell.angle_gamma   90.00
#
_symmetry.space_group_name_H-M   'P 1'
#
loop_
_entity.id
_entity.type
_entity.pdbx_description
1 polymer ?
#
loop_
_entity_poly.entity_id
_entity_poly.type
_entity_poly.pdbx_seq_one_letter_code
_entity_poly.pdbx_strand_id
1 'polypeptide(L)'
;MSTAVDEGIDAFATLYHGCQRTICAYEEKFPIEIEHYLSLFARGLGIEHEDLFKKYSLWRDPARVMAEMGACMEASGVKPERAQKLVDLTFPA
;
A
#
# COMPACT_ATOMS: atom_id res chain seq x y z
N MET A 1 -10.36 -7.63 -12.38
CA MET A 1 -10.68 -7.93 -10.98
C MET A 1 -11.97 -8.71 -10.84
N SER A 2 -13.12 -8.28 -11.39
CA SER A 2 -14.37 -9.10 -11.37
C SER A 2 -14.12 -10.56 -11.77
N THR A 3 -13.54 -10.82 -12.94
CA THR A 3 -13.23 -12.19 -13.38
C THR A 3 -12.38 -12.97 -12.38
N ALA A 4 -11.39 -12.35 -11.75
CA ALA A 4 -10.55 -13.01 -10.75
C ALA A 4 -11.35 -13.37 -9.49
N VAL A 5 -12.25 -12.49 -9.05
CA VAL A 5 -13.18 -12.77 -7.94
C VAL A 5 -14.15 -13.88 -8.32
N ASP A 6 -14.73 -13.81 -9.52
CA ASP A 6 -15.72 -14.77 -10.02
C ASP A 6 -15.11 -16.18 -10.20
N GLU A 7 -13.82 -16.25 -10.52
CA GLU A 7 -13.06 -17.51 -10.63
C GLU A 7 -12.48 -18.00 -9.29
N GLY A 8 -12.69 -17.28 -8.19
CA GLY A 8 -12.23 -17.69 -6.86
C GLY A 8 -10.72 -17.56 -6.66
N ILE A 9 -10.08 -16.59 -7.32
CA ILE A 9 -8.66 -16.30 -7.14
C ILE A 9 -8.42 -15.65 -5.77
N ASP A 10 -7.51 -16.21 -4.98
CA ASP A 10 -7.20 -15.71 -3.63
C ASP A 10 -6.41 -14.39 -3.65
N ALA A 11 -5.45 -14.27 -4.59
CA ALA A 11 -4.56 -13.11 -4.67
C ALA A 11 -4.22 -12.70 -6.12
N PHE A 12 -4.22 -11.40 -6.37
CA PHE A 12 -3.77 -10.76 -7.59
C PHE A 12 -2.36 -10.16 -7.38
N ALA A 13 -1.35 -10.82 -7.95
CA ALA A 13 0.03 -10.36 -7.84
C ALA A 13 0.35 -9.25 -8.85
N THR A 14 0.75 -8.08 -8.38
CA THR A 14 1.31 -7.02 -9.25
C THR A 14 2.82 -7.18 -9.40
N LEU A 15 3.36 -6.92 -10.59
CA LEU A 15 4.80 -7.10 -10.85
C LEU A 15 5.64 -5.85 -10.56
N TYR A 16 5.09 -4.67 -10.88
CA TYR A 16 5.80 -3.39 -10.79
C TYR A 16 5.18 -2.47 -9.74
N HIS A 17 6.01 -1.66 -9.09
CA HIS A 17 5.57 -0.70 -8.07
C HIS A 17 4.50 0.26 -8.57
N GLY A 18 4.57 0.74 -9.83
CA GLY A 18 3.54 1.61 -10.39
C GLY A 18 2.17 0.93 -10.47
N CYS A 19 2.14 -0.36 -10.84
CA CYS A 19 0.93 -1.17 -10.84
C CYS A 19 0.40 -1.34 -9.42
N GLN A 20 1.25 -1.72 -8.46
CA GLN A 20 0.83 -1.89 -7.06
C GLN A 20 0.20 -0.60 -6.51
N ARG A 21 0.90 0.53 -6.66
CA ARG A 21 0.42 1.83 -6.18
C ARG A 21 -0.92 2.26 -6.78
N THR A 22 -1.23 1.81 -7.99
CA THR A 22 -2.49 2.13 -8.68
C THR A 22 -3.60 1.13 -8.34
N ILE A 23 -3.26 -0.15 -8.22
CA ILE A 23 -4.23 -1.25 -8.21
C ILE A 23 -4.59 -1.66 -6.77
N CYS A 24 -3.69 -1.52 -5.80
CA CYS A 24 -3.95 -1.96 -4.41
C CYS A 24 -5.18 -1.32 -3.77
N ALA A 25 -5.49 -0.06 -4.08
CA ALA A 25 -6.68 0.63 -3.57
C ALA A 25 -8.01 0.01 -4.06
N TYR A 26 -8.00 -0.85 -5.09
CA TYR A 26 -9.21 -1.50 -5.58
C TYR A 26 -9.72 -2.62 -4.66
N GLU A 27 -8.97 -3.03 -3.64
CA GLU A 27 -9.49 -3.94 -2.60
C GLU A 27 -10.69 -3.37 -1.85
N GLU A 28 -10.81 -2.03 -1.79
CA GLU A 28 -12.02 -1.40 -1.24
C GLU A 28 -13.29 -1.79 -2.00
N LYS A 29 -13.14 -2.20 -3.27
CA LYS A 29 -14.25 -2.49 -4.19
C LYS A 29 -14.41 -3.96 -4.51
N PHE A 30 -13.36 -4.76 -4.33
CA PHE A 30 -13.34 -6.16 -4.71
C PHE A 30 -12.76 -7.00 -3.57
N PRO A 31 -13.43 -8.09 -3.17
CA PRO A 31 -12.96 -8.97 -2.10
C PRO A 31 -11.86 -9.92 -2.62
N ILE A 32 -10.71 -9.36 -2.98
CA ILE A 32 -9.52 -10.10 -3.45
C ILE A 32 -8.28 -9.44 -2.87
N GLU A 33 -7.29 -10.24 -2.47
CA GLU A 33 -6.00 -9.71 -2.03
C GLU A 33 -5.18 -9.24 -3.24
N ILE A 34 -4.55 -8.08 -3.15
CA ILE A 34 -3.69 -7.45 -4.15
C ILE A 34 -2.33 -7.21 -3.52
N GLU A 35 -1.34 -7.99 -3.92
CA GLU A 35 0.00 -7.94 -3.34
C GLU A 35 1.05 -7.69 -4.42
N HIS A 36 2.15 -7.05 -4.05
CA HIS A 36 3.31 -7.02 -4.91
C HIS A 36 3.94 -8.42 -4.97
N TYR A 37 4.39 -8.87 -6.15
CA TYR A 37 4.97 -10.21 -6.33
C TYR A 37 6.14 -10.48 -5.36
N LEU A 38 6.93 -9.45 -5.04
CA LEU A 38 8.02 -9.56 -4.08
C LEU A 38 7.55 -9.93 -2.67
N SER A 39 6.36 -9.49 -2.24
CA SER A 39 5.79 -9.87 -0.94
C SER A 39 5.46 -11.36 -0.93
N LEU A 40 4.81 -11.85 -1.98
CA LEU A 40 4.51 -13.29 -2.17
C LEU A 40 5.79 -14.13 -2.22
N PHE A 41 6.78 -13.68 -2.98
CA PHE A 41 8.07 -14.35 -3.10
C PHE A 41 8.83 -14.38 -1.76
N ALA A 42 8.90 -13.24 -1.07
CA ALA A 42 9.56 -13.12 0.23
C ALA A 42 8.89 -14.01 1.29
N ARG A 43 7.56 -14.07 1.31
CA ARG A 43 6.79 -14.98 2.19
C ARG A 43 7.17 -16.44 1.99
N GLY A 44 7.38 -16.86 0.74
CA GLY A 44 7.89 -18.20 0.41
C GLY A 44 9.29 -18.48 0.97
N LEU A 45 10.07 -17.44 1.27
CA LEU A 45 11.38 -17.51 1.91
C LEU A 45 11.31 -17.31 3.45
N GLY A 46 10.13 -17.20 4.03
CA GLY A 46 9.94 -16.92 5.46
C GLY A 46 10.20 -15.46 5.85
N ILE A 47 10.17 -14.53 4.89
CA ILE A 47 10.37 -13.11 5.10
C ILE A 47 9.02 -12.40 4.93
N GLU A 48 8.57 -11.68 5.96
CA GLU A 48 7.36 -10.87 5.91
C GLU A 48 7.70 -9.40 6.09
N HIS A 49 7.10 -8.56 5.24
CA HIS A 49 7.19 -7.10 5.34
C HIS A 49 5.85 -6.49 4.93
N GLU A 50 5.33 -5.59 5.76
CA GLU A 50 4.07 -4.92 5.49
C GLU A 50 4.21 -3.97 4.28
N ASP A 51 3.29 -4.07 3.32
CA ASP A 51 3.18 -3.08 2.25
C ASP A 51 2.57 -1.79 2.80
N LEU A 52 3.43 -0.92 3.34
CA LEU A 52 3.02 0.36 3.92
C LEU A 52 2.30 1.26 2.91
N PHE A 53 2.65 1.19 1.61
CA PHE A 53 1.98 2.00 0.61
C PHE A 53 0.52 1.55 0.48
N LYS A 54 0.28 0.25 0.31
CA LYS A 54 -1.07 -0.32 0.25
C LYS A 54 -1.86 0.01 1.53
N LYS A 55 -1.27 -0.21 2.70
CA LYS A 55 -1.89 0.11 3.99
C LYS A 55 -2.35 1.57 4.06
N TYR A 56 -1.49 2.52 3.66
CA TYR A 56 -1.81 3.94 3.69
C TYR A 56 -2.84 4.32 2.63
N SER A 57 -2.80 3.71 1.45
CA SER A 57 -3.81 3.89 0.41
C SER A 57 -5.21 3.44 0.87
N LEU A 58 -5.31 2.32 1.57
CA LEU A 58 -6.58 1.79 2.09
C LEU A 58 -7.09 2.52 3.32
N TRP A 59 -6.23 3.25 4.04
CA TRP A 59 -6.67 4.06 5.17
C TRP A 59 -7.44 5.31 4.76
N ARG A 60 -7.08 5.90 3.61
CA ARG A 60 -7.64 7.18 3.15
C ARG A 60 -7.67 8.24 4.25
N ASP A 61 -6.59 8.28 5.02
CA ASP A 61 -6.47 9.16 6.19
C ASP A 61 -5.05 9.74 6.21
N PRO A 62 -4.83 10.88 5.52
CA PRO A 62 -3.55 11.57 5.51
C PRO A 62 -3.00 11.88 6.90
N ALA A 63 -3.88 12.20 7.86
CA ALA A 63 -3.49 12.55 9.22
C ALA A 63 -2.96 11.32 9.96
N ARG A 64 -3.62 10.17 9.81
CA ARG A 64 -3.16 8.90 10.36
C ARG A 64 -1.85 8.43 9.73
N VAL A 65 -1.68 8.60 8.42
CA VAL A 65 -0.42 8.30 7.73
C VAL A 65 0.72 9.17 8.27
N MET A 66 0.50 10.48 8.41
CA MET A 66 1.48 11.41 8.98
C MET A 66 1.86 11.04 10.42
N ALA A 67 0.88 10.64 11.23
CA ALA A 67 1.12 10.20 12.61
C ALA A 67 1.98 8.92 12.66
N GLU A 68 1.69 7.93 11.82
CA GLU A 68 2.45 6.67 11.82
C GLU A 68 3.87 6.84 11.28
N MET A 69 4.08 7.67 10.25
CA MET A 69 5.40 7.87 9.68
C MET A 69 6.35 8.74 10.53
N GLY A 70 5.88 9.29 11.67
CA GLY A 70 6.58 10.29 12.46
C GLY A 70 8.03 9.92 12.82
N ALA A 71 8.24 8.71 13.35
CA ALA A 71 9.58 8.24 13.74
C ALA A 71 10.53 8.10 12.53
N CYS A 72 10.03 7.59 11.39
CA CYS A 72 10.80 7.46 10.17
C CYS A 72 11.14 8.82 9.55
N MET A 73 10.17 9.74 9.60
CA MET A 73 10.32 11.12 9.13
C MET A 73 11.40 11.86 9.93
N GLU A 74 11.36 11.77 11.26
CA GLU A 74 12.36 12.35 12.16
C GLU A 74 13.76 11.76 11.91
N ALA A 75 13.87 10.42 11.88
CA ALA A 75 15.13 9.73 11.63
C ALA A 75 15.74 10.09 10.26
N SER A 76 14.90 10.41 9.27
CA SER A 76 15.31 10.79 7.92
C SER A 76 15.56 12.29 7.75
N GLY A 77 15.37 13.12 8.79
CA GLY A 77 15.52 14.58 8.71
C GLY A 77 14.52 15.25 7.76
N VAL A 78 13.38 14.61 7.50
CA VAL A 78 12.35 15.13 6.59
C VAL A 78 11.50 16.16 7.33
N LYS A 79 11.38 17.35 6.74
CA LYS A 79 10.54 18.43 7.32
C LYS A 79 9.05 18.04 7.27
N PRO A 80 8.30 18.17 8.38
CA PRO A 80 6.88 17.81 8.43
C PRO A 80 6.03 18.48 7.34
N GLU A 81 6.29 19.76 7.05
CA GLU A 81 5.49 20.50 6.06
C GLU A 81 5.72 19.99 4.63
N ARG A 82 6.90 19.42 4.36
CA ARG A 82 7.22 18.79 3.07
C ARG A 82 6.60 17.41 2.97
N ALA A 83 6.63 16.63 4.05
CA ALA A 83 5.99 15.32 4.11
C ALA A 83 4.47 15.45 3.94
N GLN A 84 3.84 16.38 4.65
CA GLN A 84 2.39 16.61 4.61
C GLN A 84 1.89 16.81 3.17
N LYS A 85 2.52 17.71 2.40
CA LYS A 85 2.15 17.97 1.00
C LYS A 85 2.19 16.71 0.13
N LEU A 86 3.17 15.83 0.36
CA LEU A 86 3.29 14.59 -0.40
C LEU A 86 2.26 13.55 0.05
N VAL A 87 2.01 13.46 1.36
CA VAL A 87 1.01 12.56 1.93
C VAL A 87 -0.39 12.94 1.45
N ASP A 88 -0.77 14.22 1.51
CA ASP A 88 -2.06 14.71 1.04
C ASP A 88 -2.27 14.43 -0.46
N LEU A 89 -1.21 14.52 -1.27
CA LEU A 89 -1.26 14.22 -2.70
C LEU A 89 -1.36 12.71 -2.97
N THR A 90 -0.70 11.88 -2.15
CA THR A 90 -0.52 10.44 -2.43
C THR A 90 -1.64 9.60 -1.83
N PHE A 91 -2.14 9.99 -0.66
CA PHE A 91 -3.12 9.23 0.14
C PHE A 91 -4.33 10.10 0.48
N PRO A 92 -5.06 10.62 -0.52
CA PRO A 92 -6.19 11.51 -0.27
C PRO A 92 -7.31 10.83 0.51
N ALA A 93 -8.08 11.65 1.24
CA ALA A 93 -9.27 11.22 1.97
C ALA A 93 -10.38 10.66 1.06
#